data_AF-A0A6C0H270-F1
#
_entry.id   AF-A0A6C0H270-F1
#
_cell.length_a   1.000
_cell.length_b   1.000
_cell.length_c   1.000
_cell.angle_alpha   90.00
_cell.angle_beta   90.00
_cell.angle_gamma   90.00
#
_symmetry.space_group_name_H-M   'P 1'
#
loop_
_entity.id
_entity.type
_entity.pdbx_description
1 polymer ?
#
loop_
_entity_poly.entity_id
_entity_poly.type
_entity_poly.pdbx_seq_one_letter_code
_entity_poly.pdbx_strand_id
1 'polypeptide(L)'
;MFSLHEYNKKLEEPIKQWITTVIHNSKVWLQGMISRVKKFDYKSAGVMVLMYYSVASVTIKKRGVQLYNNNLIVKDAVDTALYFCKYIVACFYYREIEPLQSNWICTSMLLSRDPYRYVGDKFSLIDSYDFMNTASVEHTNSHDFFIENYKDSYGCSASVMRGHKYIDEILLTMKIGDRYTHRICYTGGENKIPDDFFLPIVPLKYKLLSVEYTHPSTTKTIVLSLDNHVYYENNVILSSAFVFRALEHQNEPYLFDGDYILKIMDSNINTFVLKCNQYLVLEKTEYKIVTIGDNEGSPAPPPSMDE
;
A
#
# COMPACT_ATOMS: atom_id res chain seq x y z
N MET A 1 8.99 37.25 -95.33
CA MET A 1 8.01 36.37 -94.68
C MET A 1 8.82 35.29 -93.95
N PHE A 2 9.05 35.44 -92.64
CA PHE A 2 9.77 34.40 -91.87
C PHE A 2 8.87 33.17 -91.77
N SER A 3 9.42 31.98 -92.02
CA SER A 3 8.62 30.74 -91.97
C SER A 3 8.22 30.42 -90.53
N LEU A 4 7.01 29.89 -90.32
CA LEU A 4 6.51 29.48 -89.00
C LEU A 4 7.47 28.50 -88.28
N HIS A 5 8.25 27.76 -89.06
CA HIS A 5 9.26 26.81 -88.58
C HIS A 5 10.48 27.50 -87.94
N GLU A 6 10.97 28.60 -88.51
CA GLU A 6 12.09 29.37 -87.94
C GLU A 6 11.67 30.11 -86.65
N TYR A 7 10.42 30.57 -86.58
CA TYR A 7 9.90 31.22 -85.37
C TYR A 7 9.77 30.23 -84.21
N ASN A 8 9.25 29.02 -84.46
CA ASN A 8 9.15 27.97 -83.45
C ASN A 8 10.53 27.49 -82.97
N LYS A 9 11.51 27.34 -83.86
CA LYS A 9 12.88 26.96 -83.50
C LYS A 9 13.59 28.01 -82.64
N LYS A 10 13.30 29.31 -82.88
CA LYS A 10 13.85 30.43 -82.11
C LYS A 10 13.21 30.58 -80.72
N LEU A 11 12.01 30.04 -80.52
CA LEU A 11 11.30 29.98 -79.23
C LEU A 11 11.63 28.72 -78.42
N GLU A 12 11.91 27.58 -79.06
CA GLU A 12 12.24 26.33 -78.36
C GLU A 12 13.59 26.35 -77.61
N GLU A 13 14.62 26.96 -78.20
CA GLU A 13 15.95 27.09 -77.60
C GLU A 13 15.95 27.84 -76.24
N PRO A 14 15.38 29.05 -76.13
CA PRO A 14 15.32 29.77 -74.85
C PRO A 14 14.43 29.08 -73.82
N ILE A 15 13.35 28.41 -74.25
CA ILE A 15 12.51 27.63 -73.34
C ILE A 15 13.27 26.43 -72.78
N LYS A 16 14.01 25.69 -73.62
CA LYS A 16 14.88 24.59 -73.16
C LYS A 16 15.96 25.06 -72.20
N GLN A 17 16.61 26.18 -72.49
CA GLN A 17 17.62 26.78 -71.60
C GLN A 17 17.03 27.24 -70.26
N TRP A 18 15.82 27.80 -70.27
CA TRP A 18 15.12 28.18 -69.06
C TRP A 18 14.75 26.95 -68.21
N ILE A 19 14.19 25.90 -68.83
CA ILE A 19 13.85 24.65 -68.14
C ILE A 19 15.09 23.99 -67.53
N THR A 20 16.21 23.90 -68.25
CA THR A 20 17.45 23.30 -67.72
C THR A 20 18.02 24.11 -66.56
N THR A 21 17.91 25.44 -66.61
CA THR A 21 18.33 26.33 -65.51
C THR A 21 17.46 26.15 -64.27
N VAL A 22 16.14 26.03 -64.45
CA VAL A 22 15.20 25.77 -63.34
C VAL A 22 15.46 24.39 -62.70
N ILE A 23 15.70 23.36 -63.52
CA ILE A 23 16.04 22.01 -63.04
C ILE A 23 17.39 22.00 -62.29
N HIS A 24 18.39 22.72 -62.79
CA HIS A 24 19.69 22.82 -62.14
C HIS A 24 19.57 23.52 -60.78
N ASN A 25 18.89 24.67 -60.73
CA ASN A 25 18.70 25.44 -59.49
C ASN A 25 17.91 24.68 -58.44
N SER A 26 16.85 23.97 -58.85
CA SER A 26 16.07 23.11 -57.94
C SER A 26 16.89 21.92 -57.42
N LYS A 27 17.76 21.32 -58.23
CA LYS A 27 18.69 20.27 -57.79
C LYS A 27 19.70 20.77 -56.76
N VAL A 28 20.31 21.93 -57.00
CA VAL A 28 21.25 22.57 -56.06
C VAL A 28 20.55 22.91 -54.74
N TRP A 29 19.32 23.42 -54.81
CA TRP A 29 18.53 23.74 -53.63
C TRP A 29 18.17 22.49 -52.81
N LEU A 30 17.73 21.41 -53.47
CA LEU A 30 17.45 20.12 -52.82
C LEU A 30 18.70 19.50 -52.18
N GLN A 31 19.85 19.56 -52.86
CA GLN A 31 21.13 19.10 -52.28
C GLN A 31 21.55 19.96 -51.08
N GLY A 32 21.31 21.28 -51.14
CA GLY A 32 21.48 22.19 -50.02
C GLY A 32 20.61 21.80 -48.83
N MET A 33 19.33 21.47 -49.05
CA MET A 33 18.44 21.00 -47.98
C MET A 33 18.87 19.65 -47.39
N ILE A 34 19.17 18.66 -48.24
CA ILE A 34 19.60 17.32 -47.79
C ILE A 34 20.88 17.42 -46.96
N SER A 35 21.81 18.29 -47.34
CA SER A 35 23.04 18.50 -46.57
C SER A 35 22.79 19.17 -45.22
N ARG A 36 21.82 20.09 -45.12
CA ARG A 36 21.40 20.70 -43.84
C ARG A 36 20.73 19.69 -42.92
N VAL A 37 19.85 18.84 -43.45
CA VAL A 37 19.19 17.76 -42.70
C VAL A 37 20.23 16.74 -42.21
N LYS A 38 21.19 16.33 -43.05
CA LYS A 38 22.25 15.40 -42.65
C LYS A 38 23.24 15.96 -41.62
N LYS A 39 23.44 17.29 -41.61
CA LYS A 39 24.31 17.98 -40.65
C LYS A 39 23.60 18.39 -39.35
N PHE A 40 22.28 18.19 -39.27
CA PHE A 40 21.53 18.50 -38.07
C PHE A 40 21.86 17.48 -36.97
N ASP A 41 22.24 17.96 -35.79
CA ASP A 41 22.61 17.10 -34.67
C ASP A 41 21.37 16.63 -33.90
N TYR A 42 20.76 15.56 -34.42
CA TYR A 42 19.59 14.92 -33.81
C TYR A 42 19.86 14.39 -32.40
N LYS A 43 21.11 14.05 -32.06
CA LYS A 43 21.45 13.56 -30.73
C LYS A 43 21.36 14.70 -29.72
N SER A 44 21.97 15.84 -30.03
CA SER A 44 21.90 17.04 -29.17
C SER A 44 20.46 17.55 -29.03
N ALA A 45 19.69 17.59 -30.13
CA ALA A 45 18.28 17.97 -30.08
C ALA A 45 17.44 17.02 -29.19
N GLY A 46 17.66 15.70 -29.32
CA GLY A 46 16.98 14.70 -28.49
C GLY A 46 17.30 14.84 -27.00
N VAL A 47 18.57 15.07 -26.65
CA VAL A 47 19.00 15.31 -25.26
C VAL A 47 18.37 16.58 -24.70
N MET A 48 18.28 17.67 -25.48
CA MET A 48 17.62 18.90 -25.04
C MET A 48 16.14 18.69 -24.73
N VAL A 49 15.41 17.97 -25.59
CA VAL A 49 13.99 17.65 -25.36
C VAL A 49 13.82 16.82 -24.09
N LEU A 50 14.65 15.80 -23.89
CA LEU A 50 14.65 14.98 -22.66
C LEU A 50 14.95 15.82 -21.41
N MET A 51 15.94 16.70 -21.47
CA MET A 51 16.27 17.61 -20.36
C MET A 51 15.12 18.55 -20.06
N TYR A 52 14.50 19.15 -21.07
CA TYR A 52 13.39 20.07 -20.88
C TYR A 52 12.18 19.37 -20.28
N TYR A 53 11.86 18.17 -20.76
CA TYR A 53 10.81 17.33 -20.18
C TYR A 53 11.11 16.96 -18.72
N SER A 54 12.34 16.53 -18.41
CA SER A 54 12.77 16.20 -17.04
C SER A 54 12.63 17.40 -16.10
N VAL A 55 13.09 18.58 -16.51
CA VAL A 55 12.96 19.80 -15.72
C VAL A 55 11.49 20.20 -15.54
N ALA A 56 10.69 20.14 -16.61
CA ALA A 56 9.26 20.47 -16.57
C ALA A 56 8.50 19.52 -15.63
N SER A 57 8.68 18.21 -15.78
CA SER A 57 8.05 17.19 -14.92
C SER A 57 8.41 17.36 -13.44
N VAL A 58 9.68 17.61 -13.12
CA VAL A 58 10.12 17.89 -11.74
C VAL A 58 9.49 19.17 -11.21
N THR A 59 9.41 20.23 -12.02
CA THR A 59 8.83 21.52 -11.63
C THR A 59 7.32 21.39 -11.38
N ILE A 60 6.61 20.70 -12.26
CA ILE A 60 5.18 20.40 -12.11
C ILE A 60 4.96 19.59 -10.83
N LYS A 61 5.75 18.53 -10.60
CA LYS A 61 5.66 17.72 -9.38
C LYS A 61 5.87 18.57 -8.13
N LYS A 62 6.90 19.43 -8.10
CA LYS A 62 7.16 20.32 -6.97
C LYS A 62 6.02 21.29 -6.71
N ARG A 63 5.50 21.94 -7.75
CA ARG A 63 4.36 22.87 -7.62
C ARG A 63 3.08 22.15 -7.18
N GLY A 64 2.82 20.95 -7.70
CA GLY A 64 1.69 20.11 -7.29
C GLY A 64 1.76 19.75 -5.81
N VAL A 65 2.92 19.28 -5.33
CA VAL A 65 3.15 18.99 -3.92
C VAL A 65 2.99 20.23 -3.05
N GLN A 66 3.49 21.39 -3.48
CA GLN A 66 3.31 22.65 -2.76
C GLN A 66 1.84 23.06 -2.66
N LEU A 67 1.07 22.94 -3.75
CA LEU A 67 -0.36 23.23 -3.75
C LEU A 67 -1.14 22.29 -2.82
N TYR A 68 -0.84 20.99 -2.89
CA TYR A 68 -1.45 19.98 -2.03
C TYR A 68 -1.14 20.23 -0.54
N ASN A 69 0.11 20.55 -0.20
CA ASN A 69 0.51 20.75 1.20
C ASN A 69 0.04 22.09 1.79
N ASN A 70 -0.07 23.15 0.98
CA ASN A 70 -0.37 24.49 1.49
C ASN A 70 -1.85 24.85 1.45
N ASN A 71 -2.68 24.12 0.70
CA ASN A 71 -4.10 24.44 0.54
C ASN A 71 -4.99 23.26 0.98
N LEU A 72 -5.69 23.44 2.09
CA LEU A 72 -6.58 22.43 2.69
C LEU A 72 -7.69 21.99 1.73
N ILE A 73 -8.25 22.90 0.93
CA ILE A 73 -9.33 22.59 -0.03
C ILE A 73 -8.79 21.69 -1.14
N VAL A 74 -7.60 22.02 -1.68
CA VAL A 74 -6.96 21.21 -2.71
C VAL A 74 -6.63 19.83 -2.17
N LYS A 75 -6.09 19.76 -0.95
CA LYS A 75 -5.80 18.50 -0.27
C LYS A 75 -7.06 17.63 -0.14
N ASP A 76 -8.12 18.17 0.45
CA ASP A 76 -9.36 17.46 0.71
C ASP A 76 -10.04 16.97 -0.59
N ALA A 77 -10.04 17.80 -1.64
CA ALA A 77 -10.57 17.43 -2.94
C ALA A 77 -9.77 16.28 -3.60
N VAL A 78 -8.43 16.34 -3.52
CA VAL A 78 -7.55 15.29 -4.05
C VAL A 78 -7.72 13.98 -3.27
N ASP A 79 -7.72 14.05 -1.93
CA ASP A 79 -7.86 12.88 -1.07
C ASP A 79 -9.22 12.19 -1.27
N THR A 80 -10.30 12.98 -1.34
CA THR A 80 -11.65 12.48 -1.63
C THR A 80 -11.75 11.83 -3.00
N ALA A 81 -11.18 12.45 -4.04
CA ALA A 81 -11.19 11.88 -5.38
C ALA A 81 -10.41 10.56 -5.46
N LEU A 82 -9.22 10.50 -4.82
CA LEU A 82 -8.43 9.27 -4.75
C LEU A 82 -9.16 8.16 -4.01
N TYR A 83 -9.81 8.50 -2.89
CA TYR A 83 -10.62 7.56 -2.13
C TYR A 83 -11.82 7.05 -2.93
N PHE A 84 -12.52 7.92 -3.65
CA PHE A 84 -13.64 7.54 -4.50
C PHE A 84 -13.21 6.54 -5.59
N CYS A 85 -12.06 6.74 -6.21
CA CYS A 85 -11.50 5.77 -7.15
C CYS A 85 -11.21 4.42 -6.48
N LYS A 86 -10.59 4.42 -5.28
CA LYS A 86 -10.34 3.19 -4.51
C LYS A 86 -11.63 2.48 -4.12
N TYR A 87 -12.65 3.23 -3.73
CA TYR A 87 -13.98 2.73 -3.36
C TYR A 87 -14.66 2.06 -4.54
N ILE A 88 -14.66 2.67 -5.73
CA ILE A 88 -15.19 2.04 -6.95
C ILE A 88 -14.50 0.70 -7.20
N VAL A 89 -13.16 0.66 -7.12
CA VAL A 89 -12.41 -0.59 -7.28
C VAL A 89 -12.82 -1.60 -6.21
N ALA A 90 -12.96 -1.17 -4.95
CA ALA A 90 -13.39 -2.04 -3.86
C ALA A 90 -14.77 -2.67 -4.12
N CYS A 91 -15.73 -1.88 -4.63
CA CYS A 91 -17.04 -2.39 -5.03
C CYS A 91 -16.97 -3.43 -6.14
N PHE A 92 -16.11 -3.25 -7.15
CA PHE A 92 -15.96 -4.21 -8.25
C PHE A 92 -15.36 -5.55 -7.79
N TYR A 93 -14.46 -5.53 -6.81
CA TYR A 93 -13.78 -6.71 -6.30
C TYR A 93 -14.36 -7.27 -4.99
N TYR A 94 -15.45 -6.69 -4.48
CA TYR A 94 -16.07 -7.07 -3.20
C TYR A 94 -15.08 -7.11 -2.02
N ARG A 95 -14.13 -6.18 -1.99
CA ARG A 95 -13.14 -6.08 -0.91
C ARG A 95 -13.50 -4.97 0.08
N GLU A 96 -12.97 -5.08 1.28
CA GLU A 96 -13.08 -4.02 2.28
C GLU A 96 -12.13 -2.85 1.96
N ILE A 97 -12.48 -1.67 2.46
CA ILE A 97 -11.67 -0.47 2.35
C ILE A 97 -11.70 0.31 3.67
N GLU A 98 -10.53 0.79 4.10
CA GLU A 98 -10.42 1.66 5.26
C GLU A 98 -11.17 2.98 5.06
N PRO A 99 -11.68 3.63 6.12
CA PRO A 99 -12.28 4.96 6.01
C PRO A 99 -11.31 6.02 5.46
N LEU A 100 -11.88 7.07 4.85
CA LEU A 100 -11.13 8.22 4.31
C LEU A 100 -10.40 9.01 5.42
N GLN A 101 -10.97 9.07 6.62
CA GLN A 101 -10.42 9.82 7.74
C GLN A 101 -9.08 9.25 8.21
N SER A 102 -8.20 10.13 8.70
CA SER A 102 -6.84 9.77 9.13
C SER A 102 -6.70 9.43 10.61
N ASN A 103 -7.72 9.71 11.42
CA ASN A 103 -7.69 9.52 12.87
C ASN A 103 -8.88 8.66 13.31
N TRP A 104 -8.63 7.38 13.53
CA TRP A 104 -9.64 6.41 13.96
C TRP A 104 -9.02 5.25 14.71
N ILE A 105 -9.86 4.54 15.46
CA ILE A 105 -9.56 3.26 16.07
C ILE A 105 -10.53 2.24 15.46
N CYS A 106 -9.99 1.13 14.97
CA CYS A 106 -10.74 0.01 14.44
C CYS A 106 -10.56 -1.18 15.38
N THR A 107 -11.68 -1.73 15.82
CA THR A 107 -11.74 -3.00 16.54
C THR A 107 -12.16 -4.09 15.57
N SER A 108 -11.21 -4.94 15.20
CA SER A 108 -11.39 -6.07 14.29
C SER A 108 -11.54 -7.35 15.13
N MET A 109 -12.74 -7.94 15.14
CA MET A 109 -13.02 -9.16 15.92
C MET A 109 -12.99 -10.39 15.02
N LEU A 110 -12.06 -11.31 15.30
CA LEU A 110 -12.00 -12.62 14.67
C LEU A 110 -12.91 -13.61 15.40
N LEU A 111 -13.93 -14.08 14.70
CA LEU A 111 -14.93 -14.99 15.23
C LEU A 111 -14.78 -16.39 14.65
N SER A 112 -14.82 -17.40 15.51
CA SER A 112 -15.03 -18.80 15.11
C SER A 112 -16.52 -19.13 15.15
N ARG A 113 -17.05 -19.58 14.01
CA ARG A 113 -18.45 -20.02 13.89
C ARG A 113 -18.56 -21.51 14.19
N ASP A 114 -19.61 -21.85 14.93
CA ASP A 114 -19.97 -23.25 15.18
C ASP A 114 -20.45 -23.90 13.88
N PRO A 115 -19.71 -24.89 13.33
CA PRO A 115 -20.03 -25.50 12.04
C PRO A 115 -21.34 -26.29 12.08
N TYR A 116 -21.84 -26.64 13.27
CA TYR A 116 -23.12 -27.33 13.41
C TYR A 116 -24.32 -26.37 13.40
N ARG A 117 -24.09 -25.07 13.59
CA ARG A 117 -25.17 -24.05 13.66
C ARG A 117 -25.24 -23.16 12.43
N TYR A 118 -24.11 -22.93 11.75
CA TYR A 118 -24.01 -21.99 10.65
C TYR A 118 -23.45 -22.66 9.40
N VAL A 119 -23.98 -22.30 8.25
CA VAL A 119 -23.45 -22.69 6.93
C VAL A 119 -22.53 -21.59 6.41
N GLY A 120 -21.44 -21.95 5.76
CA GLY A 120 -20.46 -21.03 5.18
C GLY A 120 -19.10 -21.14 5.83
N ASP A 121 -18.35 -20.03 5.81
CA ASP A 121 -16.97 -20.01 6.31
C ASP A 121 -16.91 -20.19 7.82
N LYS A 122 -15.89 -20.94 8.25
CA LYS A 122 -15.64 -21.24 9.67
C LYS A 122 -15.27 -20.00 10.47
N PHE A 123 -14.64 -19.03 9.82
CA PHE A 123 -14.21 -17.79 10.43
C PHE A 123 -14.92 -16.60 9.80
N SER A 124 -15.12 -15.55 10.59
CA SER A 124 -15.55 -14.26 10.07
C SER A 124 -14.89 -13.12 10.82
N LEU A 125 -14.59 -12.05 10.11
CA LEU A 125 -14.08 -10.82 10.69
C LEU A 125 -15.22 -9.79 10.82
N ILE A 126 -15.25 -9.05 11.92
CA ILE A 126 -16.12 -7.89 12.08
C ILE A 126 -15.27 -6.69 12.45
N ASP A 127 -15.29 -5.67 11.59
CA ASP A 127 -14.64 -4.39 11.82
C ASP A 127 -15.63 -3.35 12.37
N SER A 128 -15.24 -2.68 13.44
CA SER A 128 -15.96 -1.52 14.00
C SER A 128 -15.02 -0.33 14.07
N TYR A 129 -15.37 0.77 13.40
CA TYR A 129 -14.57 1.99 13.33
C TYR A 129 -15.12 3.09 14.23
N ASP A 130 -14.28 3.59 15.13
CA ASP A 130 -14.54 4.74 15.98
C ASP A 130 -13.66 5.92 15.53
N PHE A 131 -14.30 7.07 15.26
CA PHE A 131 -13.62 8.27 14.78
C PHE A 131 -13.30 9.21 15.94
N MET A 132 -12.04 9.64 16.02
CA MET A 132 -11.59 10.51 17.11
C MET A 132 -11.97 11.97 16.84
N ASN A 133 -12.64 12.61 17.80
CA ASN A 133 -13.00 14.02 17.69
C ASN A 133 -11.79 14.93 17.93
N THR A 134 -11.02 15.21 16.88
CA THR A 134 -9.84 16.08 16.99
C THR A 134 -10.14 17.54 17.33
N ALA A 135 -11.39 18.00 17.21
CA ALA A 135 -11.75 19.36 17.60
C ALA A 135 -11.67 19.58 19.12
N SER A 136 -11.75 18.52 19.93
CA SER A 136 -11.60 18.62 21.39
C SER A 136 -10.14 18.68 21.86
N VAL A 137 -9.17 18.45 20.95
CA VAL A 137 -7.73 18.42 21.26
C VAL A 137 -7.19 19.79 21.64
N GLU A 138 -7.85 20.89 21.23
CA GLU A 138 -7.46 22.25 21.64
C GLU A 138 -7.47 22.45 23.17
N HIS A 139 -8.10 21.54 23.93
CA HIS A 139 -8.22 21.59 25.39
C HIS A 139 -7.30 20.61 26.16
N THR A 140 -6.55 19.74 25.49
CA THR A 140 -5.67 18.72 26.12
C THR A 140 -4.32 18.59 25.41
N ASN A 141 -3.34 17.97 26.07
CA ASN A 141 -2.13 17.54 25.38
C ASN A 141 -2.51 16.49 24.32
N SER A 142 -2.28 16.79 23.04
CA SER A 142 -2.70 15.94 21.91
C SER A 142 -2.21 14.50 22.04
N HIS A 143 -1.03 14.31 22.63
CA HIS A 143 -0.45 12.98 22.81
C HIS A 143 -1.24 12.14 23.83
N ASP A 144 -1.60 12.73 24.96
CA ASP A 144 -2.33 12.05 26.03
C ASP A 144 -3.76 11.73 25.58
N PHE A 145 -4.38 12.62 24.80
CA PHE A 145 -5.68 12.36 24.19
C PHE A 145 -5.70 11.05 23.40
N PHE A 146 -4.72 10.82 22.52
CA PHE A 146 -4.67 9.60 21.70
C PHE A 146 -4.39 8.35 22.55
N ILE A 147 -3.52 8.46 23.57
CA ILE A 147 -3.20 7.34 24.46
C ILE A 147 -4.44 6.90 25.25
N GLU A 148 -5.18 7.84 25.83
CA GLU A 148 -6.34 7.51 26.66
C GLU A 148 -7.46 6.91 25.81
N ASN A 149 -7.75 7.46 24.62
CA ASN A 149 -8.72 6.83 23.69
C ASN A 149 -8.30 5.40 23.32
N TYR A 150 -7.00 5.18 23.07
CA TYR A 150 -6.50 3.85 22.76
C TYR A 150 -6.63 2.87 23.93
N LYS A 151 -6.29 3.32 25.14
CA LYS A 151 -6.41 2.53 26.37
C LYS A 151 -7.87 2.15 26.64
N ASP A 152 -8.79 3.09 26.45
CA ASP A 152 -10.23 2.86 26.61
C ASP A 152 -10.73 1.80 25.60
N SER A 153 -10.41 1.95 24.32
CA SER A 153 -10.80 0.98 23.28
C SER A 153 -10.21 -0.41 23.53
N TYR A 154 -8.97 -0.49 24.00
CA TYR A 154 -8.36 -1.77 24.37
C TYR A 154 -8.99 -2.37 25.62
N GLY A 155 -9.26 -1.58 26.66
CA GLY A 155 -9.93 -2.03 27.87
C GLY A 155 -11.30 -2.63 27.58
N CYS A 156 -12.06 -2.00 26.68
CA CYS A 156 -13.30 -2.53 26.14
C CYS A 156 -13.07 -3.85 25.38
N SER A 157 -12.10 -3.89 24.47
CA SER A 157 -11.75 -5.09 23.68
C SER A 157 -11.36 -6.28 24.57
N ALA A 158 -10.52 -6.05 25.58
CA ALA A 158 -10.11 -7.04 26.56
C ALA A 158 -11.30 -7.55 27.40
N SER A 159 -12.24 -6.67 27.73
CA SER A 159 -13.47 -7.06 28.46
C SER A 159 -14.40 -7.92 27.59
N VAL A 160 -14.57 -7.56 26.32
CA VAL A 160 -15.37 -8.32 25.35
C VAL A 160 -14.75 -9.70 25.09
N MET A 161 -13.43 -9.77 24.91
CA MET A 161 -12.69 -11.03 24.76
C MET A 161 -12.94 -12.01 25.91
N ARG A 162 -12.90 -11.52 27.17
CA ARG A 162 -13.18 -12.36 28.35
C ARG A 162 -14.62 -12.84 28.42
N GLY A 163 -15.56 -12.07 27.88
CA GLY A 163 -16.99 -12.35 27.96
C GLY A 163 -17.53 -13.26 26.86
N HIS A 164 -16.80 -13.45 25.75
CA HIS A 164 -17.36 -14.07 24.55
C HIS A 164 -16.54 -15.26 24.02
N LYS A 165 -17.08 -16.47 24.19
CA LYS A 165 -16.41 -17.74 23.86
C LYS A 165 -16.10 -18.00 22.38
N TYR A 166 -16.73 -17.27 21.46
CA TYR A 166 -16.56 -17.44 20.02
C TYR A 166 -15.59 -16.42 19.40
N ILE A 167 -15.01 -15.54 20.22
CA ILE A 167 -13.99 -14.60 19.75
C ILE A 167 -12.63 -15.26 19.98
N ASP A 168 -11.90 -15.49 18.90
CA ASP A 168 -10.58 -16.10 18.97
C ASP A 168 -9.51 -15.03 19.24
N GLU A 169 -9.61 -13.90 18.53
CA GLU A 169 -8.69 -12.78 18.59
C GLU A 169 -9.43 -11.46 18.35
N ILE A 170 -9.05 -10.38 19.03
CA ILE A 170 -9.42 -9.01 18.68
C ILE A 170 -8.16 -8.26 18.32
N LEU A 171 -8.08 -7.77 17.09
CA LEU A 171 -7.07 -6.84 16.66
C LEU A 171 -7.58 -5.41 16.83
N LEU A 172 -6.86 -4.63 17.63
CA LEU A 172 -7.09 -3.21 17.79
C LEU A 172 -6.09 -2.44 16.93
N THR A 173 -6.59 -1.76 15.90
CA THR A 173 -5.80 -0.93 14.98
C THR A 173 -6.15 0.53 15.20
N MET A 174 -5.17 1.35 15.56
CA MET A 174 -5.31 2.80 15.61
C MET A 174 -4.50 3.45 14.50
N LYS A 175 -5.14 4.36 13.79
CA LYS A 175 -4.52 5.22 12.79
C LYS A 175 -4.48 6.66 13.30
N ILE A 176 -3.29 7.28 13.28
CA ILE A 176 -3.09 8.70 13.56
C ILE A 176 -2.28 9.31 12.43
N GLY A 177 -2.94 10.06 11.55
CA GLY A 177 -2.35 10.48 10.28
C GLY A 177 -2.14 9.26 9.39
N ASP A 178 -0.87 8.98 9.07
CA ASP A 178 -0.48 7.79 8.30
C ASP A 178 0.05 6.66 9.19
N ARG A 179 0.15 6.86 10.51
CA ARG A 179 0.81 5.92 11.44
C ARG A 179 -0.17 4.89 11.97
N TYR A 180 0.25 3.63 11.98
CA TYR A 180 -0.57 2.50 12.45
C TYR A 180 -0.01 1.87 13.71
N THR A 181 -0.86 1.77 14.74
CA THR A 181 -0.59 1.06 15.98
C THR A 181 -1.55 -0.11 16.13
N HIS A 182 -1.01 -1.28 16.35
CA HIS A 182 -1.70 -2.55 16.41
C HIS A 182 -1.41 -3.22 17.75
N ARG A 183 -2.46 -3.73 18.37
CA ARG A 183 -2.39 -4.64 19.52
C ARG A 183 -3.42 -5.73 19.33
N ILE A 184 -3.18 -6.85 19.99
CA ILE A 184 -4.14 -7.95 20.02
C ILE A 184 -4.60 -8.23 21.44
N CYS A 185 -5.84 -8.69 21.54
CA CYS A 185 -6.36 -9.45 22.68
C CYS A 185 -6.69 -10.85 22.17
N TYR A 186 -6.47 -11.87 22.99
CA TYR A 186 -6.85 -13.25 22.64
C TYR A 186 -7.25 -14.04 23.87
N THR A 187 -7.97 -15.14 23.67
CA THR A 187 -8.43 -15.99 24.77
C THR A 187 -7.25 -16.61 25.52
N GLY A 188 -7.20 -16.43 26.85
CA GLY A 188 -6.13 -16.95 27.70
C GLY A 188 -4.87 -16.06 27.81
N GLY A 189 -4.82 -14.93 27.09
CA GLY A 189 -3.79 -13.90 27.26
C GLY A 189 -4.04 -13.03 28.50
N GLU A 190 -2.98 -12.41 29.03
CA GLU A 190 -3.12 -11.44 30.14
C GLU A 190 -4.02 -10.25 29.75
N ASN A 191 -4.07 -9.90 28.45
CA ASN A 191 -4.93 -8.87 27.86
C ASN A 191 -4.92 -7.58 28.70
N LYS A 192 -3.73 -7.10 29.02
CA LYS A 192 -3.48 -5.85 29.74
C LYS A 192 -2.53 -4.99 28.92
N ILE A 193 -2.85 -3.70 28.84
CA ILE A 193 -1.89 -2.71 28.39
C ILE A 193 -0.90 -2.49 29.54
N PRO A 194 0.43 -2.52 29.29
CA PRO A 194 1.41 -2.09 30.27
C PRO A 194 1.14 -0.65 30.74
N ASP A 195 1.28 -0.38 32.04
CA ASP A 195 1.02 0.97 32.59
C ASP A 195 1.92 2.05 31.94
N ASP A 196 3.07 1.66 31.42
CA ASP A 196 4.03 2.49 30.69
C ASP A 196 3.79 2.53 29.17
N PHE A 197 2.61 2.14 28.69
CA PHE A 197 2.29 2.20 27.25
C PHE A 197 2.47 3.60 26.69
N PHE A 198 3.35 3.67 25.69
CA PHE A 198 3.56 4.83 24.85
C PHE A 198 3.14 4.49 23.42
N LEU A 199 2.67 5.51 22.70
CA LEU A 199 2.41 5.34 21.27
C LEU A 199 3.72 4.95 20.57
N PRO A 200 3.67 4.08 19.57
CA PRO A 200 4.80 3.80 18.71
C PRO A 200 5.23 5.10 17.98
N ILE A 201 6.19 5.82 18.55
CA ILE A 201 6.69 7.09 17.99
C ILE A 201 8.00 6.85 17.25
N VAL A 202 8.72 5.79 17.60
CA VAL A 202 10.06 5.50 17.07
C VAL A 202 9.94 4.60 15.85
N PRO A 203 10.18 5.12 14.63
CA PRO A 203 10.20 4.30 13.43
C PRO A 203 11.37 3.34 13.47
N LEU A 204 11.15 2.11 13.04
CA LEU A 204 12.17 1.07 13.00
C LEU A 204 12.99 1.17 11.72
N LYS A 205 14.27 0.81 11.83
CA LYS A 205 15.21 0.83 10.69
C LYS A 205 15.09 -0.42 9.82
N TYR A 206 14.80 -1.56 10.44
CA TYR A 206 14.61 -2.81 9.73
C TYR A 206 13.15 -2.92 9.24
N LYS A 207 12.95 -3.69 8.18
CA LYS A 207 11.63 -3.95 7.58
C LYS A 207 11.56 -5.39 7.09
N LEU A 208 10.35 -5.91 6.94
CA LEU A 208 10.14 -7.13 6.18
C LEU A 208 10.15 -6.76 4.69
N LEU A 209 10.90 -7.51 3.90
CA LEU A 209 10.99 -7.36 2.45
C LEU A 209 9.78 -7.99 1.76
N SER A 210 9.34 -9.15 2.25
CA SER A 210 8.14 -9.83 1.76
C SER A 210 7.44 -10.58 2.87
N VAL A 211 6.11 -10.65 2.74
CA VAL A 211 5.23 -11.50 3.54
C VAL A 211 4.32 -12.23 2.56
N GLU A 212 4.46 -13.53 2.50
CA GLU A 212 3.76 -14.39 1.54
C GLU A 212 2.82 -15.34 2.27
N TYR A 213 1.52 -15.15 2.06
CA TYR A 213 0.48 -16.03 2.54
C TYR A 213 0.38 -17.28 1.65
N THR A 214 0.42 -18.45 2.27
CA THR A 214 0.21 -19.73 1.59
C THR A 214 -0.73 -20.61 2.41
N HIS A 215 -1.67 -21.25 1.73
CA HIS A 215 -2.56 -22.24 2.34
C HIS A 215 -2.40 -23.60 1.63
N PRO A 216 -2.31 -24.75 2.35
CA PRO A 216 -2.05 -26.06 1.75
C PRO A 216 -3.05 -26.47 0.65
N SER A 217 -4.32 -26.13 0.82
CA SER A 217 -5.39 -26.41 -0.15
C SER A 217 -5.43 -25.47 -1.36
N THR A 218 -4.53 -24.49 -1.45
CA THR A 218 -4.45 -23.53 -2.56
C THR A 218 -3.05 -23.50 -3.16
N THR A 219 -2.94 -23.52 -4.49
CA THR A 219 -1.64 -23.46 -5.17
C THR A 219 -1.07 -22.05 -5.29
N LYS A 220 -1.93 -21.02 -5.18
CA LYS A 220 -1.54 -19.63 -5.36
C LYS A 220 -1.06 -19.02 -4.04
N THR A 221 0.08 -18.36 -4.09
CA THR A 221 0.62 -17.57 -2.98
C THR A 221 0.14 -16.12 -3.13
N ILE A 222 -0.25 -15.51 -2.01
CA ILE A 222 -0.70 -14.11 -1.96
C ILE A 222 0.38 -13.30 -1.24
N VAL A 223 0.87 -12.25 -1.88
CA VAL A 223 1.84 -11.33 -1.25
C VAL A 223 1.05 -10.30 -0.44
N LEU A 224 1.22 -10.31 0.88
CA LEU A 224 0.59 -9.34 1.78
C LEU A 224 1.42 -8.05 1.78
N SER A 225 0.81 -6.96 1.31
CA SER A 225 1.44 -5.64 1.31
C SER A 225 1.29 -4.98 2.68
N LEU A 226 2.38 -4.88 3.44
CA LEU A 226 2.40 -4.13 4.70
C LEU A 226 2.65 -2.65 4.45
N ASP A 227 1.88 -1.78 5.10
CA ASP A 227 2.11 -0.34 5.04
C ASP A 227 3.47 0.02 5.66
N ASN A 228 4.20 0.96 5.07
CA ASN A 228 5.48 1.42 5.60
C ASN A 228 5.38 2.01 7.01
N HIS A 229 4.20 2.47 7.41
CA HIS A 229 3.91 3.10 8.67
C HIS A 229 3.39 2.12 9.73
N VAL A 230 3.54 0.80 9.53
CA VAL A 230 3.38 -0.20 10.60
C VAL A 230 4.69 -0.48 11.35
N TYR A 231 5.84 -0.08 10.81
CA TYR A 231 7.16 -0.37 11.36
C TYR A 231 7.56 0.61 12.47
N TYR A 232 6.93 0.47 13.62
CA TYR A 232 7.24 1.23 14.82
C TYR A 232 7.49 0.30 16.00
N GLU A 233 8.31 0.78 16.95
CA GLU A 233 8.64 0.05 18.17
C GLU A 233 7.39 -0.35 18.96
N ASN A 234 7.42 -1.55 19.52
CA ASN A 234 6.34 -2.24 20.20
C ASN A 234 5.12 -2.56 19.34
N ASN A 235 5.12 -2.44 18.02
CA ASN A 235 3.92 -2.76 17.23
C ASN A 235 3.68 -4.28 17.13
N VAL A 236 2.42 -4.72 17.11
CA VAL A 236 2.06 -6.15 16.92
C VAL A 236 1.56 -6.36 15.49
N ILE A 237 2.23 -7.19 14.71
CA ILE A 237 1.83 -7.43 13.31
C ILE A 237 1.70 -8.92 13.02
N LEU A 238 0.99 -9.24 11.93
CA LEU A 238 0.87 -10.60 11.40
C LEU A 238 0.24 -11.62 12.36
N SER A 239 -0.58 -11.16 13.31
CA SER A 239 -1.49 -12.02 14.07
C SER A 239 -2.61 -12.56 13.17
N SER A 240 -3.42 -13.50 13.68
CA SER A 240 -4.41 -14.17 12.84
C SER A 240 -5.50 -13.21 12.33
N ALA A 241 -6.00 -12.32 13.18
CA ALA A 241 -6.95 -11.29 12.77
C ALA A 241 -6.30 -10.25 11.85
N PHE A 242 -5.01 -9.95 12.03
CA PHE A 242 -4.25 -9.07 11.12
C PHE A 242 -4.16 -9.66 9.72
N VAL A 243 -3.80 -10.95 9.63
CA VAL A 243 -3.70 -11.66 8.35
C VAL A 243 -5.06 -11.73 7.68
N PHE A 244 -6.12 -12.11 8.40
CA PHE A 244 -7.45 -12.16 7.81
C PHE A 244 -7.89 -10.79 7.31
N ARG A 245 -7.71 -9.73 8.10
CA ARG A 245 -7.99 -8.37 7.66
C ARG A 245 -7.22 -8.00 6.38
N ALA A 246 -5.93 -8.33 6.30
CA ALA A 246 -5.14 -8.06 5.11
C ALA A 246 -5.67 -8.83 3.88
N LEU A 247 -6.20 -10.03 4.06
CA LEU A 247 -6.82 -10.84 3.00
C LEU A 247 -8.17 -10.25 2.54
N GLU A 248 -8.96 -9.67 3.44
CA GLU A 248 -10.23 -8.97 3.10
C GLU A 248 -9.99 -7.67 2.29
N HIS A 249 -8.78 -7.11 2.34
CA HIS A 249 -8.43 -5.84 1.69
C HIS A 249 -7.72 -6.02 0.33
N GLN A 250 -7.52 -7.26 -0.12
CA GLN A 250 -6.87 -7.58 -1.40
C GLN A 250 -7.83 -8.27 -2.38
N ASN A 251 -7.42 -8.48 -3.63
CA ASN A 251 -8.33 -8.86 -4.73
C ASN A 251 -8.29 -10.34 -5.11
N GLU A 252 -7.37 -11.11 -4.56
CA GLU A 252 -7.16 -12.52 -4.87
C GLU A 252 -8.06 -13.41 -4.01
N PRO A 253 -8.61 -14.50 -4.55
CA PRO A 253 -9.36 -15.45 -3.74
C PRO A 253 -8.42 -16.16 -2.76
N TYR A 254 -8.92 -16.40 -1.55
CA TYR A 254 -8.17 -17.04 -0.48
C TYR A 254 -9.06 -18.00 0.31
N LEU A 255 -8.42 -18.93 1.01
CA LEU A 255 -9.05 -19.77 2.03
C LEU A 255 -8.35 -19.45 3.35
N PHE A 256 -9.10 -19.11 4.38
CA PHE A 256 -8.57 -18.74 5.70
C PHE A 256 -9.02 -19.76 6.76
N ASP A 257 -8.05 -20.43 7.37
CA ASP A 257 -8.27 -21.35 8.50
C ASP A 257 -7.03 -21.48 9.42
N GLY A 258 -6.88 -22.59 10.14
CA GLY A 258 -5.73 -22.82 11.02
C GLY A 258 -4.49 -23.41 10.33
N ASP A 259 -4.54 -23.72 9.04
CA ASP A 259 -3.49 -24.46 8.35
C ASP A 259 -2.63 -23.57 7.45
N TYR A 260 -2.95 -22.27 7.34
CA TYR A 260 -2.11 -21.34 6.61
C TYR A 260 -0.76 -21.08 7.30
N ILE A 261 0.20 -20.69 6.47
CA ILE A 261 1.50 -20.22 6.91
C ILE A 261 1.85 -18.91 6.21
N LEU A 262 2.67 -18.10 6.86
CA LEU A 262 3.33 -16.95 6.24
C LEU A 262 4.79 -17.27 6.03
N LYS A 263 5.28 -17.10 4.79
CA LYS A 263 6.71 -17.09 4.50
C LYS A 263 7.17 -15.65 4.49
N ILE A 264 8.16 -15.33 5.33
CA ILE A 264 8.59 -13.96 5.57
C ILE A 264 10.07 -13.85 5.23
N MET A 265 10.43 -12.79 4.51
CA MET A 265 11.81 -12.39 4.28
C MET A 265 12.08 -11.07 4.98
N ASP A 266 13.11 -11.01 5.83
CA ASP A 266 13.51 -9.78 6.52
C ASP A 266 14.51 -8.94 5.69
N SER A 267 14.88 -7.75 6.20
CA SER A 267 15.86 -6.86 5.55
C SER A 267 17.28 -7.43 5.47
N ASN A 268 17.58 -8.50 6.21
CA ASN A 268 18.84 -9.22 6.17
C ASN A 268 18.78 -10.45 5.24
N ILE A 269 17.70 -10.61 4.47
CA ILE A 269 17.45 -11.73 3.54
C ILE A 269 17.30 -13.07 4.29
N ASN A 270 17.07 -13.03 5.60
CA ASN A 270 16.69 -14.23 6.35
C ASN A 270 15.23 -14.56 6.05
N THR A 271 14.98 -15.84 5.77
CA THR A 271 13.64 -16.36 5.54
C THR A 271 13.19 -17.22 6.70
N PHE A 272 11.98 -16.99 7.20
CA PHE A 272 11.37 -17.80 8.24
C PHE A 272 9.87 -17.99 7.97
N VAL A 273 9.27 -18.91 8.70
CA VAL A 273 7.85 -19.25 8.56
C VAL A 273 7.12 -18.93 9.86
N LEU A 274 6.02 -18.20 9.74
CA LEU A 274 5.09 -17.91 10.83
C LEU A 274 3.85 -18.79 10.67
N LYS A 275 3.45 -19.49 11.75
CA LYS A 275 2.21 -20.28 11.80
C LYS A 275 1.02 -19.39 12.20
N CYS A 276 -0.20 -19.88 11.97
CA CYS A 276 -1.44 -19.17 12.28
C CYS A 276 -1.61 -18.74 13.76
N ASN A 277 -0.96 -19.45 14.70
CA ASN A 277 -1.01 -19.16 16.12
C ASN A 277 0.19 -18.32 16.59
N GLN A 278 0.95 -17.75 15.65
CA GLN A 278 2.11 -16.93 15.93
C GLN A 278 1.93 -15.53 15.35
N TYR A 279 2.56 -14.55 16.00
CA TYR A 279 2.58 -13.16 15.55
C TYR A 279 3.95 -12.53 15.83
N LEU A 280 4.18 -11.35 15.26
CA LEU A 280 5.40 -10.59 15.49
C LEU A 280 5.14 -9.41 16.42
N VAL A 281 6.01 -9.25 17.41
CA VAL A 281 6.18 -8.00 18.15
C VAL A 281 7.43 -7.31 17.61
N LEU A 282 7.28 -6.08 17.13
CA LEU A 282 8.39 -5.31 16.62
C LEU A 282 9.10 -4.58 17.76
N GLU A 283 10.35 -4.92 18.05
CA GLU A 283 11.15 -4.23 19.06
C GLU A 283 12.13 -3.26 18.37
N LYS A 284 12.90 -2.51 19.16
CA LYS A 284 13.77 -1.44 18.64
C LYS A 284 14.77 -1.90 17.58
N THR A 285 15.32 -3.10 17.74
CA THR A 285 16.43 -3.62 16.94
C THR A 285 16.09 -4.91 16.20
N GLU A 286 15.11 -5.65 16.68
CA GLU A 286 14.71 -6.95 16.16
C GLU A 286 13.21 -7.18 16.34
N TYR A 287 12.67 -8.23 15.74
CA TYR A 287 11.31 -8.68 15.97
C TYR A 287 11.31 -9.95 16.82
N LYS A 288 10.31 -10.08 17.69
CA LYS A 288 10.07 -11.28 18.48
C LYS A 288 8.89 -12.04 17.89
N ILE A 289 9.09 -13.35 17.66
CA ILE A 289 7.99 -14.27 17.36
C ILE A 289 7.34 -14.68 18.68
N VAL A 290 6.03 -14.50 18.79
CA VAL A 290 5.26 -14.90 19.98
C VAL A 290 4.20 -15.90 19.55
N THR A 291 4.07 -16.99 20.31
CA THR A 291 3.07 -18.04 20.10
C THR A 291 1.92 -17.87 21.09
N ILE A 292 0.70 -17.91 20.59
CA ILE A 292 -0.52 -17.94 21.41
C ILE A 292 -0.62 -19.32 22.07
N GLY A 293 -0.63 -19.36 23.41
CA GLY A 293 -0.78 -20.58 24.21
C GLY A 293 0.45 -20.99 25.03
N ASP A 294 1.61 -20.36 24.84
CA ASP A 294 2.86 -20.69 25.55
C ASP A 294 3.00 -19.99 26.92
N ASN A 295 1.89 -19.69 27.61
CA ASN A 295 1.98 -19.33 29.03
C ASN A 295 2.32 -20.61 29.82
N GLU A 296 3.58 -20.73 30.22
CA GLU A 296 4.08 -21.75 31.15
C GLU A 296 3.16 -21.89 32.35
N GLY A 297 2.41 -22.99 32.39
CA GLY A 297 1.43 -23.28 33.43
C GLY A 297 0.57 -24.51 33.16
N SER A 298 1.07 -25.50 32.40
CA SER A 298 0.42 -26.82 32.37
C SER A 298 0.72 -27.56 33.67
N PRO A 299 -0.29 -27.95 34.46
CA PRO A 299 -0.06 -28.80 35.62
C PRO A 299 0.54 -30.12 35.15
N ALA A 300 1.57 -30.60 35.86
CA ALA A 300 2.16 -31.90 35.61
C ALA A 300 1.06 -32.98 35.48
N PRO A 301 1.18 -33.92 34.52
CA PRO A 301 0.23 -35.01 34.42
C PRO A 301 0.18 -35.74 35.77
N PRO A 302 -1.02 -36.12 36.27
CA PRO A 302 -1.13 -36.84 37.53
C PRO A 302 -0.28 -38.11 37.46
N PRO A 303 0.42 -38.48 38.54
CA PRO A 303 1.23 -39.69 38.55
C PRO A 303 0.35 -40.88 38.17
N SER A 304 0.84 -41.69 37.23
CA SER A 304 0.25 -42.97 36.90
C SER A 304 0.12 -43.77 38.19
N MET A 305 -1.12 -44.11 38.56
CA MET A 305 -1.35 -45.18 39.51
C MET A 305 -1.01 -46.48 38.79
N ASP A 306 0.24 -46.90 38.94
CA ASP A 306 0.58 -48.31 38.86
C ASP A 306 0.08 -48.96 40.15
N GLU A 307 -1.00 -49.74 40.06
CA GLU A 307 -1.27 -50.95 40.85
C GLU A 307 -2.32 -51.81 40.14
#